data_AF-A0ABD2UQ22-F1
#
_entry.id   AF-A0ABD2UQ22-F1
#
_cell.length_a   1.000
_cell.length_b   1.000
_cell.length_c   1.000
_cell.angle_alpha   90.00
_cell.angle_beta   90.00
_cell.angle_gamma   90.00
#
_symmetry.space_group_name_H-M   'P 1'
#
loop_
_entity.id
_entity.type
_entity.pdbx_description
1 polymer ?
#
loop_
_entity_poly.entity_id
_entity_poly.type
_entity_poly.pdbx_seq_one_letter_code
_entity_poly.pdbx_strand_id
1 'polypeptide(L)'
;MAARIALLKYLRVEVRPVQLRNPRLIGGSVSQLFKRHFSEEVRGSFLDKDEVRDRVINVVKNFQKVDPCKVVPDAHFQNDLGLDSLDTVEVVMALEEEFRFEIPDNEADKINSINLAVDFIASHPQAK
;
A
#
# COMPACT_ATOMS: atom_id res chain seq x y z
N MET A 1 37.67 33.01 22.50
CA MET A 1 36.40 32.33 22.89
C MET A 1 35.62 33.15 23.93
N ALA A 2 35.19 34.38 23.63
CA ALA A 2 34.42 35.19 24.59
C ALA A 2 33.41 36.18 23.95
N ALA A 3 33.27 36.20 22.63
CA ALA A 3 32.45 37.19 21.91
C ALA A 3 31.06 36.68 21.49
N ARG A 4 30.67 35.44 21.84
CA ARG A 4 29.36 34.86 21.45
C ARG A 4 28.27 35.01 22.52
N ILE A 5 28.64 35.26 23.77
CA ILE A 5 27.70 35.35 24.91
C ILE A 5 27.09 36.77 25.02
N ALA A 6 27.78 37.80 24.51
CA ALA A 6 27.32 39.20 24.59
C ALA A 6 26.16 39.53 23.64
N LEU A 7 25.99 38.80 22.53
CA LEU A 7 24.91 39.04 21.56
C LEU A 7 23.55 38.48 21.99
N LEU A 8 23.49 37.56 22.95
CA LEU A 8 22.23 37.00 23.45
C LEU A 8 21.52 37.90 24.48
N LYS A 9 22.14 39.00 24.94
CA LYS A 9 21.51 39.99 25.85
C LYS A 9 20.60 41.01 25.13
N TYR A 10 20.67 41.10 23.81
CA TYR A 10 19.89 42.09 23.03
C TYR A 10 18.75 41.47 22.20
N LEU A 11 18.60 40.15 22.22
CA LEU A 11 17.44 39.46 21.65
C LEU A 11 16.40 39.25 22.77
N ARG A 12 15.71 40.33 23.14
CA ARG A 12 14.49 40.24 23.95
C ARG A 12 13.42 39.53 23.11
N VAL A 13 13.35 38.21 23.21
CA VAL A 13 12.18 37.46 22.73
C VAL A 13 11.11 37.60 23.79
N GLU A 14 10.07 38.37 23.47
CA GLU A 14 8.88 38.51 24.30
C GLU A 14 8.08 37.20 24.26
N VAL A 15 8.31 36.32 25.24
CA VAL A 15 7.49 35.11 25.42
C VAL A 15 6.20 35.54 26.11
N ARG A 16 5.12 35.67 25.33
CA ARG A 16 3.77 35.86 25.87
C ARG A 16 3.28 34.52 26.43
N PRO A 17 2.97 34.40 27.73
CA PRO A 17 2.27 33.21 28.21
C PRO A 17 0.84 33.26 27.67
N VAL A 18 0.46 32.27 26.86
CA VAL A 18 -0.94 32.05 26.48
C VAL A 18 -1.73 31.71 27.75
N GLN A 19 -2.56 32.66 28.20
CA GLN A 19 -3.54 32.38 29.26
C GLN A 19 -4.56 31.35 28.76
N LEU A 20 -4.66 30.24 29.50
CA LEU A 20 -5.79 29.31 29.45
C LEU A 20 -7.07 30.05 29.85
N ARG A 21 -7.80 30.56 28.87
CA ARG A 21 -9.14 31.13 29.05
C ARG A 21 -10.16 30.02 28.82
N ASN A 22 -10.69 29.47 29.91
CA ASN A 22 -11.93 28.69 29.89
C ASN A 22 -13.08 29.60 29.46
N PRO A 23 -13.85 29.27 28.41
CA PRO A 23 -15.20 29.80 28.23
C PRO A 23 -16.19 28.72 28.68
N ARG A 24 -16.75 28.93 29.87
CA ARG A 24 -18.00 28.27 30.25
C ARG A 24 -19.16 29.07 29.66
N LEU A 25 -20.00 28.33 28.90
CA LEU A 25 -21.41 28.58 28.55
C LEU A 25 -21.69 29.57 27.41
N ILE A 26 -22.33 29.07 26.36
CA ILE A 26 -23.65 29.53 25.88
C ILE A 26 -24.25 28.39 25.03
N GLY A 27 -25.52 28.11 25.29
CA GLY A 27 -26.29 27.04 24.66
C GLY A 27 -26.42 27.20 23.16
N GLY A 28 -26.40 26.06 22.49
CA GLY A 28 -26.69 25.90 21.08
C GLY A 28 -26.75 24.42 20.80
N SER A 29 -27.91 23.94 20.34
CA SER A 29 -28.13 22.58 19.91
C SER A 29 -27.12 22.21 18.80
N VAL A 30 -26.19 21.29 19.07
CA VAL A 30 -25.29 20.71 18.07
C VAL A 30 -25.34 19.18 18.17
N SER A 31 -26.53 18.64 17.93
CA SER A 31 -26.74 17.21 17.66
C SER A 31 -26.25 16.78 16.26
N GLN A 32 -25.62 17.69 15.51
CA GLN A 32 -25.01 17.42 14.21
C GLN A 32 -23.73 18.24 14.12
N LEU A 33 -22.57 17.59 14.26
CA LEU A 33 -21.25 17.98 13.71
C LEU A 33 -20.06 17.35 14.47
N PHE A 34 -20.21 16.13 14.95
CA PHE A 34 -19.04 15.26 15.15
C PHE A 34 -19.36 13.88 14.61
N LYS A 35 -19.62 13.81 13.29
CA LYS A 35 -19.24 12.66 12.50
C LYS A 35 -17.70 12.67 12.52
N ARG A 36 -17.13 12.21 13.64
CA ARG A 36 -15.72 11.85 13.74
C ARG A 36 -15.53 10.79 12.68
N HIS A 37 -15.09 11.20 11.50
CA HIS A 37 -14.43 10.31 10.56
C HIS A 37 -13.22 9.81 11.32
N PHE A 38 -13.41 8.63 11.90
CA PHE A 38 -12.38 7.84 12.54
C PHE A 38 -11.32 7.60 11.47
N SER A 39 -10.08 7.99 11.75
CA SER A 39 -8.91 7.69 10.92
C SER A 39 -9.00 6.26 10.39
N GLU A 40 -9.17 6.13 9.08
CA GLU A 40 -8.88 4.90 8.33
C GLU A 40 -7.36 4.80 8.17
N GLU A 41 -6.63 4.86 9.28
CA GLU A 41 -5.17 4.98 9.28
C GLU A 41 -4.54 3.94 10.20
N VAL A 42 -5.09 2.72 10.18
CA VAL A 42 -4.33 1.49 10.47
C VAL A 42 -4.98 0.34 9.69
N ARG A 43 -4.88 0.33 8.35
CA ARG A 43 -4.89 -0.97 7.65
C ARG A 43 -3.51 -1.57 7.87
N GLY A 44 -3.37 -2.24 9.02
CA GLY A 44 -2.18 -3.03 9.30
C GLY A 44 -2.08 -4.13 8.26
N SER A 45 -1.06 -4.05 7.41
CA SER A 45 -0.18 -5.15 6.97
C SER A 45 -0.82 -6.54 6.76
N PHE A 46 -2.01 -6.59 6.16
CA PHE A 46 -2.64 -7.83 5.71
C PHE A 46 -3.42 -7.48 4.47
N LEU A 47 -2.90 -7.85 3.30
CA LEU A 47 -3.63 -7.75 2.05
C LEU A 47 -4.75 -8.79 2.10
N ASP A 48 -6.00 -8.37 1.87
CA ASP A 48 -7.09 -9.31 1.68
C ASP A 48 -6.81 -10.17 0.44
N LYS A 49 -7.03 -11.48 0.55
CA LYS A 49 -6.76 -12.41 -0.57
C LYS A 49 -7.52 -12.01 -1.84
N ASP A 50 -8.72 -11.47 -1.68
CA ASP A 50 -9.53 -10.95 -2.79
C ASP A 50 -8.91 -9.70 -3.43
N GLU A 51 -8.32 -8.80 -2.63
CA GLU A 51 -7.61 -7.61 -3.14
C GLU A 51 -6.34 -8.00 -3.90
N VAL A 52 -5.56 -8.96 -3.37
CA VAL A 52 -4.41 -9.54 -4.07
C VAL A 52 -4.85 -10.13 -5.41
N ARG A 53 -5.92 -10.93 -5.39
CA ARG A 53 -6.47 -11.57 -6.60
C ARG A 53 -6.84 -10.56 -7.66
N ASP A 54 -7.56 -9.51 -7.30
CA ASP A 54 -7.99 -8.47 -8.25
C ASP A 54 -6.80 -7.73 -8.85
N ARG A 55 -5.78 -7.41 -8.02
CA ARG A 55 -4.54 -6.78 -8.48
C ARG A 55 -3.74 -7.68 -9.42
N VAL A 56 -3.53 -8.96 -9.07
CA VAL A 56 -2.85 -9.94 -9.93
C VAL A 56 -3.57 -10.08 -11.26
N ILE A 57 -4.90 -10.23 -11.25
CA ILE A 57 -5.70 -10.32 -12.47
C ILE A 57 -5.54 -9.05 -13.34
N ASN A 58 -5.51 -7.86 -12.72
CA ASN A 58 -5.28 -6.62 -13.46
C ASN A 58 -3.91 -6.57 -14.13
N VAL A 59 -2.84 -6.98 -13.42
CA VAL A 59 -1.49 -7.03 -13.99
C VAL A 59 -1.45 -7.97 -15.20
N VAL A 60 -2.02 -9.18 -15.05
CA VAL A 60 -2.04 -10.18 -16.14
C VAL A 60 -2.90 -9.71 -17.32
N LYS A 61 -4.01 -9.02 -17.08
CA LYS A 61 -4.86 -8.44 -18.16
C LYS A 61 -4.17 -7.31 -18.92
N ASN A 62 -3.28 -6.57 -18.27
CA ASN A 62 -2.52 -5.49 -18.90
C ASN A 62 -1.30 -6.01 -19.70
N PHE A 63 -1.00 -7.30 -19.60
CA PHE A 63 0.11 -7.91 -20.31
C PHE A 63 -0.23 -8.08 -21.80
N GLN A 64 0.59 -7.49 -22.69
CA GLN A 64 0.27 -7.36 -24.13
C GLN A 64 0.13 -8.71 -24.85
N LYS A 65 0.73 -9.77 -24.33
CA LYS A 65 0.70 -11.12 -24.91
C LYS A 65 -0.52 -11.95 -24.46
N VAL A 66 -1.36 -11.42 -23.57
CA VAL A 66 -2.50 -12.13 -22.98
C VAL A 66 -3.82 -11.52 -23.42
N ASP A 67 -4.78 -12.37 -23.81
CA ASP A 67 -6.16 -11.95 -24.06
C ASP A 67 -6.90 -11.73 -22.71
N PRO A 68 -7.41 -10.53 -22.42
CA PRO A 68 -8.07 -10.24 -21.14
C PRO A 68 -9.34 -11.08 -20.91
N CYS A 69 -9.95 -11.59 -21.98
CA CYS A 69 -11.11 -12.49 -21.93
C CYS A 69 -10.77 -13.90 -21.45
N LYS A 70 -9.51 -14.33 -21.58
CA LYS A 70 -9.03 -15.66 -21.15
C LYS A 70 -8.46 -15.64 -19.73
N VAL A 71 -8.23 -14.45 -19.15
CA VAL A 71 -7.72 -14.30 -17.79
C VAL A 71 -8.82 -14.68 -16.80
N VAL A 72 -8.79 -15.94 -16.39
CA VAL A 72 -9.59 -16.47 -15.30
C VAL A 72 -8.71 -16.70 -14.06
N PRO A 73 -9.27 -16.59 -12.84
CA PRO A 73 -8.54 -16.77 -11.59
C PRO A 73 -7.78 -18.11 -11.49
N ASP A 74 -8.32 -19.15 -12.11
CA ASP A 74 -7.73 -20.50 -12.13
C ASP A 74 -6.92 -20.78 -13.40
N ALA A 75 -6.65 -19.76 -14.23
CA ALA A 75 -5.92 -19.92 -15.49
C ALA A 75 -4.46 -20.31 -15.22
N HIS A 76 -3.99 -21.24 -16.03
CA HIS A 76 -2.59 -21.63 -16.13
C HIS A 76 -1.86 -20.76 -17.16
N PHE A 77 -0.69 -20.22 -16.81
CA PHE A 77 0.05 -19.29 -17.68
C PHE A 77 0.42 -19.91 -19.03
N GLN A 78 0.96 -21.14 -19.02
CA GLN A 78 1.31 -21.85 -20.25
C GLN A 78 0.10 -22.48 -20.96
N ASN A 79 -0.73 -23.26 -20.24
CA ASN A 79 -1.78 -24.07 -20.89
C ASN A 79 -3.00 -23.24 -21.35
N ASP A 80 -3.42 -22.23 -20.58
CA ASP A 80 -4.64 -21.47 -20.88
C ASP A 80 -4.32 -20.13 -21.57
N LEU A 81 -3.30 -19.43 -21.08
CA LEU A 81 -2.89 -18.14 -21.64
C LEU A 81 -1.87 -18.28 -22.78
N GLY A 82 -1.25 -19.45 -22.95
CA GLY A 82 -0.31 -19.72 -24.05
C GLY A 82 1.01 -18.97 -23.92
N LEU A 83 1.38 -18.55 -22.70
CA LEU A 83 2.63 -17.85 -22.43
C LEU A 83 3.81 -18.81 -22.54
N ASP A 84 4.91 -18.34 -23.13
CA ASP A 84 6.16 -19.09 -23.13
C ASP A 84 6.88 -19.00 -21.75
N SER A 85 7.95 -19.75 -21.56
CA SER A 85 8.70 -19.75 -20.30
C SER A 85 9.40 -18.41 -20.00
N LEU A 86 9.64 -17.57 -21.01
CA LEU A 86 10.24 -16.25 -20.84
C LEU A 86 9.17 -15.23 -20.44
N ASP A 87 7.99 -15.33 -21.04
CA ASP A 87 6.80 -14.55 -20.75
C ASP A 87 6.35 -14.76 -19.31
N THR A 88 6.42 -15.99 -18.80
CA THR A 88 6.12 -16.25 -17.39
C THR A 88 7.06 -15.50 -16.45
N VAL A 89 8.35 -15.36 -16.81
CA VAL A 89 9.31 -14.57 -16.04
C VAL A 89 8.97 -13.08 -16.12
N GLU A 90 8.60 -12.57 -17.31
CA GLU A 90 8.17 -11.18 -17.48
C GLU A 90 6.91 -10.85 -16.64
N VAL A 91 5.93 -11.76 -16.58
CA VAL A 91 4.73 -11.61 -15.75
C VAL A 91 5.08 -11.60 -14.26
N VAL A 92 5.98 -12.48 -13.82
CA VAL A 92 6.45 -12.52 -12.42
C VAL A 92 7.15 -11.20 -12.06
N MET A 93 8.02 -10.69 -12.91
CA MET A 93 8.68 -9.39 -12.69
C MET A 93 7.67 -8.23 -12.59
N ALA A 94 6.60 -8.25 -13.40
CA ALA A 94 5.53 -7.26 -13.29
C ALA A 94 4.77 -7.34 -11.96
N LEU A 95 4.58 -8.55 -11.43
CA LEU A 95 3.97 -8.76 -10.11
C LEU A 95 4.90 -8.28 -8.97
N GLU A 96 6.20 -8.54 -9.07
CA GLU A 96 7.21 -8.04 -8.13
C GLU A 96 7.21 -6.51 -8.05
N GLU A 97 7.16 -5.85 -9.20
CA GLU A 97 7.12 -4.38 -9.28
C GLU A 97 5.81 -3.81 -8.68
N GLU A 98 4.66 -4.45 -8.97
CA GLU A 98 3.35 -4.02 -8.49
C GLU A 98 3.23 -4.11 -6.96
N PHE A 99 3.67 -5.22 -6.36
CA PHE A 99 3.56 -5.47 -4.92
C PHE A 99 4.83 -5.08 -4.13
N ARG A 100 5.87 -4.60 -4.82
CA ARG A 100 7.18 -4.20 -4.28
C ARG A 100 7.81 -5.25 -3.37
N PHE A 101 7.84 -6.48 -3.85
CA PHE A 101 8.46 -7.62 -3.18
C PHE A 101 9.29 -8.42 -4.18
N GLU A 102 10.17 -9.28 -3.67
CA GLU A 102 11.02 -10.14 -4.48
C GLU A 102 10.55 -11.58 -4.36
N ILE A 103 10.25 -12.23 -5.50
CA ILE A 103 9.95 -13.65 -5.56
C ILE A 103 11.26 -14.36 -5.90
N PRO A 104 11.76 -15.26 -5.04
CA PRO A 104 12.97 -15.98 -5.37
C PRO A 104 12.71 -16.95 -6.54
N ASP A 105 13.68 -17.13 -7.43
CA ASP A 105 13.54 -17.93 -8.66
C ASP A 105 12.98 -19.35 -8.41
N ASN A 106 13.38 -19.96 -7.29
CA ASN A 106 12.93 -21.30 -6.88
C ASN A 106 11.43 -21.38 -6.54
N GLU A 107 10.80 -20.26 -6.23
CA GLU A 107 9.37 -20.14 -5.99
C GLU A 107 8.64 -19.65 -7.25
N ALA A 108 9.25 -18.74 -8.02
CA ALA A 108 8.73 -18.32 -9.33
C ALA A 108 8.51 -19.51 -10.27
N ASP A 109 9.45 -20.46 -10.33
CA ASP A 109 9.34 -21.68 -11.15
C ASP A 109 8.15 -22.60 -10.76
N LYS A 110 7.64 -22.46 -9.53
CA LYS A 110 6.49 -23.23 -9.04
C LYS A 110 5.16 -22.55 -9.33
N ILE A 111 5.18 -21.24 -9.62
CA ILE A 111 3.99 -20.42 -9.87
C ILE A 111 3.55 -20.59 -11.32
N ASN A 112 2.77 -21.64 -11.56
CA ASN A 112 2.29 -21.99 -12.90
C ASN A 112 0.87 -21.50 -13.21
N SER A 113 0.13 -21.04 -12.18
CA SER A 113 -1.23 -20.53 -12.32
C SER A 113 -1.44 -19.24 -11.53
N ILE A 114 -2.47 -18.49 -11.93
CA ILE A 114 -2.85 -17.23 -11.26
C ILE A 114 -3.24 -17.49 -9.80
N ASN A 115 -3.98 -18.56 -9.52
CA ASN A 115 -4.38 -18.92 -8.16
C ASN A 115 -3.16 -19.18 -7.25
N LEU A 116 -2.13 -19.89 -7.76
CA LEU A 116 -0.89 -20.11 -7.02
C LEU A 116 -0.12 -18.81 -6.78
N ALA A 117 -0.10 -17.89 -7.76
CA ALA A 117 0.51 -16.57 -7.59
C ALA A 117 -0.19 -15.77 -6.48
N VAL A 118 -1.54 -15.79 -6.47
CA VAL A 118 -2.35 -15.13 -5.44
C VAL A 118 -2.11 -15.74 -4.06
N ASP A 119 -2.11 -17.06 -3.95
CA ASP A 119 -1.82 -17.76 -2.69
C ASP A 119 -0.42 -17.43 -2.17
N PHE A 120 0.55 -17.39 -3.07
CA PHE A 120 1.92 -17.04 -2.75
C PHE A 120 2.03 -15.61 -2.21
N ILE A 121 1.47 -14.63 -2.93
CA ILE A 121 1.48 -13.21 -2.53
C ILE A 121 0.70 -13.00 -1.23
N ALA A 122 -0.47 -13.62 -1.08
CA ALA A 122 -1.28 -13.51 0.14
C ALA A 122 -0.60 -14.13 1.37
N SER A 123 0.26 -15.14 1.18
CA SER A 123 1.05 -15.73 2.26
C SER A 123 2.25 -14.87 2.69
N HIS A 124 2.65 -13.89 1.88
CA HIS A 124 3.80 -13.02 2.13
C HIS A 124 3.36 -11.66 2.70
N PRO A 125 3.52 -11.41 4.02
CA PRO A 125 3.03 -10.20 4.69
C PRO A 125 3.80 -8.92 4.33
N GLN A 126 4.77 -8.99 3.41
CA GLN A 126 5.55 -7.85 2.94
C GLN A 126 4.99 -7.20 1.66
N ALA A 127 4.06 -7.87 0.97
CA ALA A 127 3.40 -7.29 -0.19
C ALA A 127 2.59 -6.04 0.22
N LYS A 128 2.80 -4.92 -0.49
CA LYS A 128 2.18 -3.62 -0.20
C LYS A 128 1.22 -3.15 -1.28
#